data_AF-A0A433VSG1-F1
#
_entry.id   AF-A0A433VSG1-F1
#
_cell.length_a   1.000
_cell.length_b   1.000
_cell.length_c   1.000
_cell.angle_alpha   90.00
_cell.angle_beta   90.00
_cell.angle_gamma   90.00
#
_symmetry.space_group_name_H-M   'P 1'
#
loop_
_entity.id
_entity.type
_entity.pdbx_description
1 polymer ?
#
loop_
_entity_poly.entity_id
_entity_poly.type
_entity_poly.pdbx_seq_one_letter_code
_entity_poly.pdbx_strand_id
1 'polypeptide(L)'
;MDTESRTVTNQTVEDSRNQVEAPIKEIYRKLIMEVLSAHADTPEDNQPIPIVTVFDTHNDRYQLLRTGWNGSEHIFNPLLHLDIIEDKVWIQQNKTDIEIGEELAKVGIPKSNIVLGLVPPHLRSSQPRILYSLINTLTQNQSVGASLKRRVTTTSSKLVISAFLSPTAIPRN
;
A
#
# COMPACT_ATOMS: atom_id res chain seq x y z
N MET A 1 -60.07 -3.37 50.41
CA MET A 1 -60.39 -4.25 49.27
C MET A 1 -60.77 -3.37 48.10
N ASP A 2 -60.01 -3.11 47.04
CA ASP A 2 -58.60 -3.27 46.68
C ASP A 2 -58.41 -2.24 45.55
N THR A 3 -57.32 -1.48 45.57
CA THR A 3 -57.00 -0.53 44.48
C THR A 3 -55.83 -1.10 43.71
N GLU A 4 -56.10 -1.86 42.64
CA GLU A 4 -55.06 -2.33 41.72
C GLU A 4 -54.61 -1.16 40.81
N SER A 5 -53.45 -0.57 41.13
CA SER A 5 -52.66 0.18 40.15
C SER A 5 -51.94 -0.80 39.24
N ARG A 6 -52.35 -0.85 37.97
CA ARG A 6 -51.59 -1.50 36.89
C ARG A 6 -50.53 -0.54 36.38
N THR A 7 -49.27 -0.83 36.69
CA THR A 7 -48.10 -0.17 36.09
C THR A 7 -47.98 -0.61 34.64
N VAL A 8 -48.20 0.31 33.70
CA VAL A 8 -47.91 0.10 32.28
C VAL A 8 -46.40 0.22 32.09
N THR A 9 -45.78 -0.91 31.73
CA THR A 9 -44.35 -1.05 31.45
C THR A 9 -43.96 -0.21 30.23
N ASN A 10 -43.16 0.84 30.45
CA ASN A 10 -42.46 1.58 29.41
C ASN A 10 -41.31 0.74 28.85
N GLN A 11 -41.63 -0.26 28.03
CA GLN A 11 -40.63 -1.08 27.30
C GLN A 11 -40.63 -0.83 25.79
N THR A 12 -41.54 0.01 25.26
CA THR A 12 -41.69 0.18 23.81
C THR A 12 -40.88 1.37 23.24
N VAL A 13 -40.23 2.20 24.06
CA VAL A 13 -39.55 3.43 23.59
C VAL A 13 -38.02 3.26 23.43
N GLU A 14 -37.40 2.21 23.99
CA GLU A 14 -35.95 2.00 23.87
C GLU A 14 -35.54 1.14 22.66
N ASP A 15 -36.41 0.24 22.19
CA ASP A 15 -36.10 -0.67 21.07
C ASP A 15 -36.07 0.00 19.69
N SER A 16 -36.56 1.23 19.56
CA SER A 16 -36.57 1.97 18.29
C SER A 16 -35.28 2.78 18.02
N ARG A 17 -34.31 2.76 18.94
CA ARG A 17 -33.02 3.45 18.78
C ARG A 17 -31.85 2.56 18.35
N ASN A 18 -32.04 1.24 18.23
CA ASN A 18 -31.00 0.30 17.82
C ASN A 18 -31.09 -0.10 16.34
N GLN A 19 -31.23 0.87 15.43
CA GLN A 19 -30.61 0.71 14.12
C GLN A 19 -29.14 1.06 14.29
N VAL A 20 -28.34 0.07 14.69
CA VAL A 20 -26.89 0.25 14.90
C VAL A 20 -26.26 0.44 13.52
N GLU A 21 -26.14 1.69 13.10
CA GLU A 21 -25.31 2.12 11.98
C GLU A 21 -23.94 1.44 12.13
N ALA A 22 -23.45 0.78 11.07
CA ALA A 22 -22.17 0.07 11.15
C ALA A 22 -21.09 1.03 11.68
N PRO A 23 -20.23 0.61 12.63
CA PRO A 23 -19.18 1.47 13.15
C PRO A 23 -18.41 2.11 11.98
N ILE A 24 -18.14 3.42 12.05
CA ILE A 24 -17.48 4.18 10.96
C ILE A 24 -16.23 3.45 10.41
N LYS A 25 -15.54 2.74 11.29
CA LYS A 25 -14.43 1.85 10.99
C LYS A 25 -14.77 0.79 9.93
N GLU A 26 -15.87 0.05 10.08
CA GLU A 26 -16.30 -0.99 9.13
C GLU A 26 -16.60 -0.41 7.74
N ILE A 27 -17.16 0.80 7.70
CA ILE A 27 -17.37 1.54 6.45
C ILE A 27 -16.00 1.81 5.80
N TYR A 28 -15.02 2.30 6.56
CA TYR A 28 -13.68 2.57 6.03
C TYR A 28 -12.98 1.29 5.57
N ARG A 29 -13.11 0.17 6.29
CA ARG A 29 -12.57 -1.12 5.83
C ARG A 29 -13.09 -1.48 4.45
N LYS A 30 -14.41 -1.41 4.27
CA LYS A 30 -15.06 -1.73 3.00
C LYS A 30 -14.54 -0.82 1.87
N LEU A 31 -14.54 0.50 2.11
CA LEU A 31 -14.12 1.49 1.11
C LEU A 31 -12.64 1.32 0.73
N ILE A 32 -11.76 1.08 1.71
CA ILE A 32 -10.34 0.82 1.45
C ILE A 32 -10.15 -0.44 0.62
N MET A 33 -10.79 -1.55 1.01
CA MET A 33 -10.67 -2.82 0.31
C MET A 33 -11.21 -2.71 -1.13
N GLU A 34 -12.30 -1.98 -1.34
CA GLU A 34 -12.87 -1.72 -2.66
C GLU A 34 -11.91 -0.92 -3.55
N VAL A 35 -11.38 0.20 -3.06
CA VAL A 35 -10.41 1.02 -3.79
C VAL A 35 -9.16 0.23 -4.14
N LEU A 36 -8.56 -0.49 -3.18
CA LEU A 36 -7.34 -1.26 -3.43
C LEU A 36 -7.58 -2.45 -4.39
N SER A 37 -8.74 -3.11 -4.31
CA SER A 37 -9.07 -4.20 -5.24
C SER A 37 -9.26 -3.68 -6.66
N ALA A 38 -9.92 -2.53 -6.84
CA ALA A 38 -10.06 -1.91 -8.16
C ALA A 38 -8.70 -1.59 -8.81
N HIS A 39 -7.71 -1.16 -8.03
CA HIS A 39 -6.34 -0.94 -8.51
C HIS A 39 -5.60 -2.24 -8.84
N ALA A 40 -5.81 -3.30 -8.07
CA ALA A 40 -5.21 -4.60 -8.38
C ALA A 40 -5.77 -5.22 -9.68
N ASP A 41 -7.05 -4.97 -9.96
CA ASP A 41 -7.74 -5.49 -11.15
C ASP A 41 -7.49 -4.64 -12.41
N THR A 42 -6.85 -3.47 -12.29
CA THR A 42 -6.56 -2.61 -13.43
C THR A 42 -5.42 -3.23 -14.27
N PRO A 43 -5.66 -3.60 -15.53
CA PRO A 43 -4.62 -4.16 -16.38
C PRO A 43 -3.56 -3.09 -16.68
N GLU A 44 -2.33 -3.30 -16.22
CA GLU A 44 -1.19 -2.51 -16.69
C GLU A 44 -0.62 -3.17 -17.95
N ASP A 45 -0.81 -2.52 -19.11
CA ASP A 45 -0.20 -2.95 -20.35
C ASP A 45 1.33 -3.10 -20.16
N ASN A 46 1.86 -4.29 -20.46
CA ASN A 46 3.28 -4.66 -20.39
C ASN A 46 3.90 -4.91 -18.99
N GLN A 47 3.11 -5.13 -17.94
CA GLN A 47 3.63 -5.57 -16.63
C GLN A 47 3.29 -7.05 -16.37
N PRO A 48 4.26 -7.98 -16.53
CA PRO A 48 4.00 -9.41 -16.36
C PRO A 48 3.86 -9.83 -14.89
N ILE A 49 4.18 -8.94 -13.94
CA ILE A 49 4.19 -9.26 -12.51
C ILE A 49 2.84 -8.85 -11.89
N PRO A 50 2.11 -9.79 -11.27
CA PRO A 50 0.83 -9.51 -10.63
C PRO A 50 0.92 -8.43 -9.55
N ILE A 51 -0.13 -7.63 -9.47
CA ILE A 51 -0.45 -6.82 -8.30
C ILE A 51 -1.53 -7.56 -7.53
N VAL A 52 -1.33 -7.74 -6.23
CA VAL A 52 -2.26 -8.44 -5.34
C VAL A 52 -2.62 -7.54 -4.17
N THR A 53 -3.77 -7.81 -3.56
CA THR A 53 -4.19 -7.18 -2.32
C THR A 53 -3.81 -8.04 -1.12
N VAL A 54 -3.41 -7.40 -0.03
CA VAL A 54 -3.17 -8.05 1.27
C VAL A 54 -3.98 -7.31 2.32
N PHE A 55 -4.95 -8.00 2.92
CA PHE A 55 -5.88 -7.42 3.88
C PHE A 55 -5.78 -8.15 5.21
N ASP A 56 -5.37 -7.45 6.25
CA ASP A 56 -5.48 -7.86 7.65
C ASP A 56 -6.59 -7.04 8.29
N THR A 57 -7.82 -7.57 8.24
CA THR A 57 -9.01 -6.91 8.79
C THR A 57 -9.06 -6.97 10.32
N HIS A 58 -8.25 -7.82 10.96
CA HIS A 58 -8.17 -7.90 12.41
C HIS A 58 -7.34 -6.76 12.98
N ASN A 59 -6.19 -6.46 12.36
CA ASN A 59 -5.27 -5.40 12.78
C ASN A 59 -5.38 -4.11 11.95
N ASP A 60 -6.35 -4.06 11.03
CA ASP A 60 -6.66 -2.93 10.16
C ASP A 60 -5.50 -2.48 9.26
N ARG A 61 -4.88 -3.44 8.59
CA ARG A 61 -3.74 -3.22 7.68
C ARG A 61 -4.10 -3.65 6.26
N TYR A 62 -3.89 -2.76 5.30
CA TYR A 62 -4.31 -2.96 3.92
C TYR A 62 -3.19 -2.56 2.97
N GLN A 63 -2.80 -3.48 2.09
CA GLN A 63 -1.71 -3.24 1.15
C GLN A 63 -2.09 -3.61 -0.28
N LEU A 64 -1.52 -2.84 -1.20
CA LEU A 64 -1.40 -3.20 -2.62
C LEU A 64 0.05 -3.60 -2.87
N LEU A 65 0.28 -4.83 -3.30
CA LEU A 65 1.61 -5.45 -3.36
C LEU A 65 1.87 -5.95 -4.78
N ARG A 66 2.96 -5.52 -5.40
CA ARG A 66 3.49 -6.19 -6.58
C ARG A 66 4.38 -7.34 -6.14
N THR A 67 4.04 -8.57 -6.53
CA THR A 67 4.80 -9.76 -6.13
C THR A 67 4.87 -10.80 -7.24
N GLY A 68 6.06 -11.39 -7.44
CA GLY A 68 6.28 -12.42 -8.43
C GLY A 68 7.73 -12.46 -8.91
N TRP A 69 7.94 -12.96 -10.13
CA TRP A 69 9.27 -13.12 -10.71
C TRP A 69 9.41 -12.34 -12.01
N ASN A 70 10.55 -11.68 -12.17
CA ASN A 70 11.00 -11.11 -13.44
C ASN A 70 12.31 -11.80 -13.85
N GLY A 71 12.19 -12.87 -14.65
CA GLY A 71 13.34 -13.75 -14.90
C GLY A 71 13.85 -14.38 -13.60
N SER A 72 15.09 -14.09 -13.23
CA SER A 72 15.72 -14.58 -11.98
C SER A 72 15.58 -13.62 -10.79
N GLU A 73 14.96 -12.46 -10.98
CA GLU A 73 14.76 -11.48 -9.91
C GLU A 73 13.38 -11.71 -9.26
N HIS A 74 13.39 -11.93 -7.94
CA HIS A 74 12.15 -11.97 -7.16
C HIS A 74 11.72 -10.54 -6.80
N ILE A 75 10.51 -10.19 -7.18
CA ILE A 75 9.92 -8.87 -6.94
C ILE A 75 8.96 -9.00 -5.77
N PHE A 76 9.20 -8.19 -4.73
CA PHE A 76 8.31 -8.02 -3.58
C PHE A 76 8.27 -6.54 -3.21
N ASN A 77 7.29 -5.81 -3.74
CA ASN A 77 7.25 -4.35 -3.67
C ASN A 77 5.86 -3.84 -3.25
N PRO A 78 5.68 -3.47 -1.97
CA PRO A 78 4.47 -2.78 -1.51
C PRO A 78 4.35 -1.42 -2.21
N LEU A 79 3.27 -1.25 -2.98
CA LEU A 79 2.95 -0.05 -3.75
C LEU A 79 2.16 0.95 -2.89
N LEU A 80 1.13 0.46 -2.19
CA LEU A 80 0.32 1.23 -1.25
C LEU A 80 0.25 0.48 0.08
N HIS A 81 0.26 1.22 1.18
CA HIS A 81 0.01 0.70 2.53
C HIS A 81 -0.86 1.68 3.29
N LEU A 82 -2.05 1.22 3.68
CA LEU A 82 -3.04 1.95 4.44
C LEU A 82 -3.31 1.24 5.77
N ASP A 83 -3.44 2.01 6.84
CA ASP A 83 -3.94 1.51 8.12
C ASP A 83 -5.24 2.22 8.51
N ILE A 84 -6.04 1.60 9.38
CA ILE A 84 -7.03 2.33 10.17
C ILE A 84 -6.54 2.41 11.62
N ILE A 85 -6.27 3.62 12.09
CA ILE A 85 -5.81 3.89 13.47
C ILE A 85 -6.69 5.00 14.03
N GLU A 86 -7.33 4.74 15.17
CA GLU A 86 -8.26 5.68 15.83
C GLU A 86 -9.33 6.24 14.87
N ASP A 87 -9.99 5.33 14.14
CA ASP A 87 -11.03 5.65 13.16
C ASP A 87 -10.61 6.65 12.07
N LYS A 88 -9.31 6.69 11.75
CA LYS A 88 -8.74 7.46 10.64
C LYS A 88 -7.96 6.55 9.71
N VAL A 89 -7.94 6.89 8.43
CA VAL A 89 -7.16 6.18 7.43
C VAL A 89 -5.78 6.79 7.33
N TRP A 90 -4.75 6.01 7.58
CA TRP A 90 -3.35 6.44 7.53
C TRP A 90 -2.69 5.93 6.27
N ILE A 91 -2.20 6.85 5.44
CA ILE A 91 -1.38 6.52 4.26
C ILE A 91 0.06 6.33 4.73
N GLN A 92 0.46 5.09 4.96
CA GLN A 92 1.81 4.74 5.44
C GLN A 92 2.84 4.70 4.31
N GLN A 93 2.41 4.30 3.11
CA GLN A 93 3.24 4.28 1.92
C GLN A 93 2.40 4.57 0.69
N ASN A 94 2.96 5.36 -0.22
CA ASN A 94 2.49 5.46 -1.60
C ASN A 94 3.71 5.52 -2.53
N LYS A 95 3.87 4.51 -3.39
CA LYS A 95 4.91 4.42 -4.44
C LYS A 95 4.31 4.47 -5.85
N THR A 96 3.08 4.94 -5.98
CA THR A 96 2.39 5.11 -7.25
C THR A 96 2.18 6.60 -7.50
N ASP A 97 1.77 6.93 -8.73
CA ASP A 97 1.33 8.29 -9.07
C ASP A 97 -0.15 8.53 -8.70
N ILE A 98 -0.78 7.59 -7.99
CA ILE A 98 -2.18 7.67 -7.58
C ILE A 98 -2.30 8.66 -6.42
N GLU A 99 -3.22 9.62 -6.54
CA GLU A 99 -3.62 10.49 -5.44
C GLU A 99 -4.58 9.76 -4.48
N ILE A 100 -4.08 8.74 -3.78
CA ILE A 100 -4.93 7.81 -3.00
C ILE A 100 -5.82 8.52 -1.97
N GLY A 101 -5.35 9.62 -1.37
CA GLY A 101 -6.17 10.43 -0.45
C GLY A 101 -7.37 11.10 -1.13
N GLU A 102 -7.25 11.51 -2.39
CA GLU A 102 -8.36 12.07 -3.16
C GLU A 102 -9.35 10.97 -3.58
N GLU A 103 -8.87 9.78 -3.92
CA GLU A 103 -9.74 8.66 -4.24
C GLU A 103 -10.55 8.18 -3.03
N LEU A 104 -9.90 8.04 -1.88
CA LEU A 104 -10.59 7.73 -0.62
C LEU A 104 -11.64 8.80 -0.28
N ALA A 105 -11.34 10.07 -0.57
CA ALA A 105 -12.30 11.15 -0.40
C ALA A 105 -13.48 11.08 -1.36
N LYS A 106 -13.25 10.71 -2.63
CA LYS A 106 -14.30 10.52 -3.65
C LYS A 106 -15.27 9.41 -3.27
N VAL A 107 -14.80 8.34 -2.62
CA VAL A 107 -15.66 7.22 -2.17
C VAL A 107 -16.29 7.45 -0.79
N GLY A 108 -16.08 8.63 -0.19
CA GLY A 108 -16.84 9.08 0.99
C GLY A 108 -16.05 9.19 2.31
N ILE A 109 -14.72 8.98 2.31
CA ILE A 109 -13.91 9.19 3.52
C ILE A 109 -13.57 10.68 3.65
N PRO A 110 -14.01 11.38 4.72
CA PRO A 110 -13.71 12.80 4.87
C PRO A 110 -12.19 13.04 4.87
N LYS A 111 -11.72 14.08 4.16
CA LYS A 111 -10.29 14.43 4.11
C LYS A 111 -9.70 14.67 5.51
N SER A 112 -10.50 15.14 6.47
CA SER A 112 -10.11 15.30 7.88
C SER A 112 -9.76 13.98 8.58
N ASN A 113 -10.22 12.86 8.03
CA ASN A 113 -10.03 11.51 8.56
C ASN A 113 -8.96 10.74 7.77
N ILE A 114 -8.26 11.41 6.85
CA ILE A 114 -7.14 10.85 6.09
C ILE A 114 -5.85 11.50 6.61
N VAL A 115 -4.91 10.68 7.07
CA VAL A 115 -3.65 11.10 7.68
C VAL A 115 -2.48 10.65 6.80
N LEU A 116 -1.54 11.54 6.54
CA LEU A 116 -0.27 11.18 5.89
C LEU A 116 0.68 10.56 6.92
N GLY A 117 0.62 9.23 7.06
CA GLY A 117 1.45 8.45 7.98
C GLY A 117 2.94 8.49 7.62
N LEU A 118 3.25 8.51 6.31
CA LEU A 118 4.61 8.60 5.77
C LEU A 118 5.35 9.92 6.15
N VAL A 119 4.62 10.94 6.58
CA VAL A 119 5.18 12.22 7.00
C VAL A 119 5.42 12.20 8.52
N PRO A 120 6.59 12.62 9.02
CA PRO A 120 6.87 12.72 10.45
C PRO A 120 5.82 13.57 11.19
N PRO A 121 5.41 13.19 12.42
CA PRO A 121 4.33 13.88 13.15
C PRO A 121 4.48 15.39 13.24
N HIS A 122 5.68 15.89 13.50
CA HIS A 122 5.97 17.32 13.65
C HIS A 122 5.84 18.13 12.34
N LEU A 123 5.83 17.48 11.18
CA LEU A 123 5.66 18.12 9.87
C LEU A 123 4.22 18.03 9.35
N ARG A 124 3.33 17.25 10.00
CA ARG A 124 1.94 17.08 9.54
C ARG A 124 1.11 18.35 9.74
N SER A 125 1.31 19.06 10.85
CA SER A 125 0.56 20.29 11.18
C SER A 125 0.89 21.47 10.26
N SER A 126 2.08 21.47 9.66
CA SER A 126 2.56 22.51 8.76
C SER A 126 2.13 22.34 7.30
N GLN A 127 1.29 21.35 6.98
CA GLN A 127 0.85 21.05 5.61
C GLN A 127 -0.65 21.39 5.42
N PRO A 128 -1.06 22.67 5.41
CA PRO A 128 -2.39 23.02 4.93
C PRO A 128 -2.38 22.92 3.41
N ARG A 129 -3.05 21.88 2.88
CA ARG A 129 -3.34 21.65 1.46
C ARG A 129 -2.14 21.35 0.54
N ILE A 130 -2.16 20.12 0.02
CA ILE A 130 -1.73 19.71 -1.33
C ILE A 130 -0.34 20.19 -1.73
N LEU A 131 0.65 19.30 -1.66
CA LEU A 131 1.75 19.24 -2.64
C LEU A 131 2.37 17.84 -2.61
N TYR A 132 1.82 16.96 -3.45
CA TYR A 132 2.38 15.63 -3.76
C TYR A 132 3.67 15.70 -4.60
N SER A 133 4.10 16.88 -5.08
CA SER A 133 5.32 17.00 -5.88
C SER A 133 6.63 16.73 -5.11
N LEU A 134 6.62 16.90 -3.78
CA LEU A 134 7.83 16.71 -2.95
C LEU A 134 8.05 15.26 -2.52
N ILE A 135 6.99 14.44 -2.42
CA ILE A 135 7.12 13.06 -1.94
C ILE A 135 7.80 12.20 -3.02
N ASN A 136 7.41 12.33 -4.29
CA ASN A 136 8.03 11.57 -5.39
C ASN A 136 9.55 11.82 -5.50
N THR A 137 10.04 13.02 -5.16
CA THR A 137 11.49 13.32 -5.13
C THR A 137 12.22 12.58 -4.01
N LEU A 138 11.60 12.40 -2.84
CA LEU A 138 12.23 11.73 -1.70
C LEU A 138 12.25 10.21 -1.87
N THR A 139 11.20 9.61 -2.43
CA THR A 139 11.14 8.15 -2.68
C THR A 139 12.07 7.71 -3.80
N GLN A 140 12.25 8.52 -4.86
CA GLN A 140 13.20 8.21 -5.95
C GLN A 140 14.67 8.37 -5.51
N ASN A 141 14.98 9.28 -4.59
CA ASN A 141 16.36 9.48 -4.14
C ASN A 141 16.86 8.39 -3.16
N GLN A 142 15.97 7.61 -2.53
CA GLN A 142 16.39 6.47 -1.69
C GLN A 142 16.68 5.19 -2.49
N SER A 143 16.14 5.03 -3.71
CA SER A 143 16.44 3.87 -4.58
C SER A 143 17.77 4.01 -5.35
N VAL A 144 18.24 5.24 -5.58
CA VAL A 144 19.48 5.51 -6.34
C VAL A 144 20.75 5.35 -5.49
N GLY A 145 20.64 5.27 -4.15
CA GLY A 145 21.78 5.16 -3.23
C GLY A 145 22.47 3.78 -3.15
N ALA A 146 21.91 2.74 -3.79
CA ALA A 146 22.39 1.36 -3.63
C ALA A 146 23.35 0.83 -4.72
N SER A 147 23.85 1.67 -5.64
CA SER A 147 24.80 1.21 -6.67
C SER A 147 25.99 2.16 -6.86
N LEU A 148 26.91 2.16 -5.89
CA LEU A 148 28.26 2.67 -6.12
C LEU A 148 29.11 1.58 -6.80
N LYS A 149 29.14 1.62 -8.14
CA LYS A 149 30.02 0.80 -8.97
C LYS A 149 31.48 1.07 -8.59
N ARG A 150 32.21 0.05 -8.14
CA ARG A 150 33.68 0.05 -8.16
C ARG A 150 34.14 0.04 -9.62
N ARG A 151 34.54 1.21 -10.11
CA ARG A 151 35.17 1.41 -11.42
C ARG A 151 36.68 1.20 -11.25
N VAL A 152 37.20 0.02 -11.59
CA VAL A 152 38.65 -0.16 -11.79
C VAL A 152 38.98 0.24 -13.22
N THR A 153 39.95 1.13 -13.33
CA THR A 153 40.39 1.83 -14.53
C THR A 153 41.18 0.93 -15.48
N THR A 154 40.88 1.04 -16.77
CA THR A 154 41.66 0.49 -17.88
C THR A 154 43.01 1.19 -18.01
N THR A 155 44.11 0.44 -18.16
CA THR A 155 45.32 0.93 -18.82
C THR A 155 45.94 -0.21 -19.63
N SER A 156 46.11 0.04 -20.93
CA SER A 156 46.73 -0.85 -21.93
C SER A 156 48.18 -1.17 -21.62
N SER A 157 48.58 -2.41 -21.89
CA SER A 157 49.93 -2.75 -22.39
C SER A 157 49.86 -4.09 -23.15
N LYS A 158 50.35 -4.07 -24.39
CA LYS A 158 50.45 -5.21 -25.33
C LYS A 158 51.55 -6.20 -24.87
N LEU A 159 51.34 -7.51 -25.03
CA LEU A 159 52.29 -8.39 -25.74
C LEU A 159 51.66 -9.77 -26.07
N VAL A 160 52.25 -10.41 -27.07
CA VAL A 160 51.78 -11.45 -27.98
C VAL A 160 52.19 -12.86 -27.49
N ILE A 161 51.53 -13.92 -28.00
CA ILE A 161 52.10 -15.20 -28.53
C ILE A 161 51.30 -16.47 -28.10
N SER A 162 50.76 -17.15 -29.13
CA SER A 162 50.56 -18.61 -29.43
C SER A 162 50.38 -19.65 -28.29
N ALA A 163 49.80 -20.83 -28.46
CA ALA A 163 48.96 -21.54 -29.44
C ALA A 163 48.53 -22.88 -28.77
N PHE A 164 47.64 -23.61 -29.44
CA PHE A 164 47.45 -25.07 -29.48
C PHE A 164 46.14 -25.67 -28.91
N LEU A 165 45.42 -26.32 -29.85
CA LEU A 165 44.70 -27.61 -29.84
C LEU A 165 43.84 -27.95 -28.61
N SER A 166 42.63 -28.50 -28.69
CA SER A 166 41.66 -28.94 -29.70
C SER A 166 40.44 -29.46 -28.90
N PRO A 167 39.27 -29.71 -29.52
CA PRO A 167 38.05 -30.05 -28.79
C PRO A 167 37.98 -31.55 -28.44
N THR A 168 37.32 -31.92 -27.35
CA THR A 168 36.78 -33.28 -27.21
C THR A 168 35.46 -33.23 -26.46
N ALA A 169 34.39 -33.53 -27.19
CA ALA A 169 33.11 -33.95 -26.66
C ALA A 169 33.23 -35.32 -25.98
N ILE A 170 32.32 -35.64 -25.05
CA ILE A 170 31.52 -36.89 -25.02
C ILE A 170 30.41 -36.74 -23.94
N PRO A 171 29.17 -37.23 -24.19
CA PRO A 171 28.02 -37.10 -23.28
C PRO A 171 27.69 -38.38 -22.48
N ARG A 172 26.66 -38.23 -21.62
CA ARG A 172 25.74 -39.21 -20.97
C ARG A 172 26.15 -39.82 -19.63
N ASN A 173 25.22 -39.75 -18.67
CA ASN A 173 24.29 -40.86 -18.42
C ASN A 173 22.85 -40.35 -18.49
#